data_AF-A0A9E2YA21-F1
#
_entry.id   AF-A0A9E2YA21-F1
#
_cell.length_a   1.000
_cell.length_b   1.000
_cell.length_c   1.000
_cell.angle_alpha   90.00
_cell.angle_beta   90.00
_cell.angle_gamma   90.00
#
_symmetry.space_group_name_H-M   'P 1'
#
loop_
_entity.id
_entity.type
_entity.pdbx_description
1 polymer ?
#
loop_
_entity_poly.entity_id
_entity_poly.type
_entity_poly.pdbx_seq_one_letter_code
_entity_poly.pdbx_strand_id
1 'polypeptide(L)'
;MKPLIPAPQAIVPLTPTTARERAGARNVAPAARRRPSPKTLAQNSFARNERRPLVNIAADASVSFGRGVLQGVSDYVNGQHSWEIQTVLRSHFASARGWADCDGAIIADVGWSLGAMIQARSKYVVSCCADHPSQTAVVCIDDNAVGAMAAEHLLECGLEFFAFYGQRGSSTCANRDAGFAAALKVQGKDRILCPVSFDPAVRGNLPHWRSLIQWLRSLPKPVGIMARDDSAAEDLNAACRRAGIAIPAQVAIVGVGDDELICDTAWSALSSVDCGYRRIGRA
;
A
#
# COMPACT_ATOMS: atom_id res chain seq x y z
N MET A 1 -29.51 -20.90 22.36
CA MET A 1 -28.24 -20.29 22.80
C MET A 1 -27.71 -19.45 21.64
N LYS A 2 -27.63 -18.11 21.80
CA LYS A 2 -26.99 -17.22 20.81
C LYS A 2 -25.47 -17.38 20.93
N PRO A 3 -24.70 -17.52 19.84
CA PRO A 3 -23.25 -17.54 19.93
C PRO A 3 -22.75 -16.12 20.29
N LEU A 4 -21.89 -16.08 21.31
CA LEU A 4 -21.17 -14.88 21.73
C LEU A 4 -20.27 -14.42 20.59
N ILE A 5 -20.48 -13.20 20.11
CA ILE A 5 -19.57 -12.54 19.17
C ILE A 5 -18.31 -12.16 19.97
N PRO A 6 -17.10 -12.59 19.58
CA PRO A 6 -15.87 -12.19 20.27
C PRO A 6 -15.62 -10.69 20.07
N ALA A 7 -15.11 -10.04 21.12
CA ALA A 7 -14.75 -8.62 21.11
C ALA A 7 -13.72 -8.30 19.99
N PRO A 8 -13.77 -7.11 19.38
CA PRO A 8 -12.85 -6.72 18.32
C PRO A 8 -11.40 -6.70 18.84
N GLN A 9 -10.52 -7.40 18.12
CA GLN A 9 -9.07 -7.37 18.37
C GLN A 9 -8.48 -6.02 17.91
N ALA A 10 -7.38 -5.62 18.55
CA ALA A 10 -6.72 -4.34 18.34
C ALA A 10 -6.30 -4.15 16.87
N ILE A 11 -6.83 -3.11 16.23
CA ILE A 11 -6.34 -2.59 14.95
C ILE A 11 -5.18 -1.65 15.28
N VAL A 12 -4.02 -1.87 14.70
CA VAL A 12 -2.86 -0.96 14.83
C VAL A 12 -2.69 -0.20 13.51
N PRO A 13 -3.32 0.98 13.35
CA PRO A 13 -3.10 1.82 12.17
C PRO A 13 -1.68 2.39 12.21
N LEU A 14 -0.93 2.26 11.11
CA LEU A 14 0.33 2.97 10.94
C LEU A 14 0.10 4.31 10.25
N THR A 15 0.60 5.39 10.84
CA THR A 15 0.59 6.71 10.23
C THR A 15 1.51 6.69 8.98
N PRO A 16 1.01 7.13 7.81
CA PRO A 16 1.85 7.34 6.63
C PRO A 16 2.83 8.49 6.87
N THR A 17 3.87 8.59 6.04
CA THR A 17 4.89 9.65 6.15
C THR A 17 5.06 10.38 4.82
N THR A 18 5.47 11.65 4.86
CA THR A 18 5.79 12.41 3.64
C THR A 18 7.07 11.88 2.99
N ALA A 19 7.05 11.64 1.68
CA ALA A 19 8.20 11.17 0.91
C ALA A 19 9.02 12.33 0.28
N ARG A 20 10.23 11.97 -0.17
CA ARG A 20 11.45 12.80 -0.30
C ARG A 20 11.46 13.85 -1.43
N GLU A 21 12.02 15.03 -1.16
CA GLU A 21 12.85 15.77 -2.11
C GLU A 21 14.31 15.28 -1.99
N ARG A 22 14.92 14.74 -3.06
CA ARG A 22 16.32 14.29 -3.04
C ARG A 22 17.27 15.34 -3.62
N ALA A 23 17.99 16.02 -2.74
CA ALA A 23 19.27 16.68 -3.05
C ALA A 23 20.42 15.67 -2.91
N GLY A 24 21.31 15.60 -3.92
CA GLY A 24 22.41 14.65 -3.97
C GLY A 24 23.62 15.04 -3.11
N ALA A 25 24.21 14.06 -2.41
CA ALA A 25 25.54 14.18 -1.84
C ALA A 25 26.26 12.82 -1.78
N ARG A 26 27.57 12.88 -2.01
CA ARG A 26 28.49 11.81 -2.40
C ARG A 26 28.94 10.93 -1.23
N ASN A 27 29.24 9.67 -1.57
CA ASN A 27 29.88 8.63 -0.76
C ASN A 27 31.20 9.05 -0.11
N VAL A 28 31.39 8.68 1.17
CA VAL A 28 32.70 8.42 1.78
C VAL A 28 32.57 7.19 2.69
N ALA A 29 33.33 6.13 2.41
CA ALA A 29 33.37 4.91 3.20
C ALA A 29 34.41 4.99 4.33
N PRO A 30 34.18 4.44 5.54
CA PRO A 30 35.22 4.25 6.53
C PRO A 30 35.74 2.80 6.62
N ALA A 31 37.00 2.72 7.03
CA ALA A 31 37.91 1.59 6.97
C ALA A 31 37.56 0.38 7.86
N ALA A 32 38.02 -0.78 7.37
CA ALA A 32 37.91 -2.09 8.01
C ALA A 32 38.65 -2.18 9.36
N ARG A 33 38.00 -2.74 10.38
CA ARG A 33 38.61 -3.18 11.65
C ARG A 33 38.66 -4.71 11.74
N ARG A 34 39.82 -5.19 12.17
CA ARG A 34 40.27 -6.60 12.26
C ARG A 34 39.39 -7.47 13.19
N ARG A 35 39.15 -8.71 12.77
CA ARG A 35 38.54 -9.79 13.58
C ARG A 35 39.58 -10.43 14.53
N PRO A 36 39.24 -10.75 15.79
CA PRO A 36 40.00 -11.70 16.60
C PRO A 36 39.55 -13.15 16.35
N SER A 37 40.52 -14.06 16.49
CA SER A 37 40.49 -15.52 16.27
C SER A 37 39.63 -16.32 17.28
N PRO A 38 39.14 -17.52 16.89
CA PRO A 38 38.20 -18.30 17.69
C PRO A 38 38.89 -19.05 18.84
N LYS A 39 38.40 -18.86 20.08
CA LYS A 39 38.69 -19.75 21.21
C LYS A 39 37.46 -20.62 21.50
N THR A 40 37.70 -21.92 21.35
CA THR A 40 37.04 -23.10 21.93
C THR A 40 35.85 -22.82 22.85
N LEU A 41 34.65 -23.22 22.43
CA LEU A 41 33.54 -23.53 23.32
C LEU A 41 33.20 -25.00 23.18
N ALA A 42 33.32 -25.68 24.31
CA ALA A 42 33.06 -27.09 24.49
C ALA A 42 31.64 -27.46 24.04
N GLN A 43 31.56 -28.64 23.44
CA GLN A 43 30.35 -29.40 23.27
C GLN A 43 29.67 -29.59 24.63
N ASN A 44 28.38 -29.28 24.73
CA ASN A 44 27.41 -30.06 25.50
C ASN A 44 25.97 -29.68 25.10
N SER A 45 25.41 -30.55 24.26
CA SER A 45 24.08 -31.16 24.41
C SER A 45 22.98 -30.33 25.10
N PHE A 46 22.11 -29.72 24.29
CA PHE A 46 20.66 -29.89 24.39
C PHE A 46 20.10 -29.78 22.97
N ALA A 47 19.93 -30.91 22.31
CA ALA A 47 19.12 -30.98 21.10
C ALA A 47 17.64 -30.80 21.50
N ARG A 48 17.23 -29.55 21.74
CA ARG A 48 15.81 -29.22 21.58
C ARG A 48 15.51 -29.33 20.10
N ASN A 49 14.68 -30.29 19.74
CA ASN A 49 14.03 -30.32 18.44
C ASN A 49 13.01 -29.17 18.38
N GLU A 50 13.47 -27.93 18.43
CA GLU A 50 12.63 -26.74 18.24
C GLU A 50 12.44 -26.58 16.73
N ARG A 51 11.44 -27.27 16.19
CA ARG A 51 11.00 -27.06 14.81
C ARG A 51 10.77 -25.56 14.63
N ARG A 52 11.44 -24.97 13.63
CA ARG A 52 11.21 -23.57 13.24
C ARG A 52 9.73 -23.42 12.87
N PRO A 53 9.03 -22.39 13.39
CA PRO A 53 7.65 -22.16 13.00
C PRO A 53 7.57 -21.92 11.50
N LEU A 54 6.65 -22.61 10.85
CA LEU A 54 6.38 -22.48 9.43
C LEU A 54 5.43 -21.30 9.22
N VAL A 55 5.90 -20.24 8.57
CA VAL A 55 5.12 -19.04 8.28
C VAL A 55 4.99 -18.85 6.78
N ASN A 56 3.75 -18.90 6.27
CA ASN A 56 3.46 -18.70 4.85
C ASN A 56 2.97 -17.26 4.58
N ILE A 57 3.27 -16.74 3.39
CA ILE A 57 2.91 -15.38 2.99
C ILE A 57 2.11 -15.41 1.69
N ALA A 58 0.92 -14.82 1.73
CA ALA A 58 0.09 -14.58 0.55
C ALA A 58 0.09 -13.07 0.25
N ALA A 59 0.83 -12.65 -0.79
CA ALA A 59 0.94 -11.25 -1.17
C ALA A 59 1.08 -11.10 -2.69
N ASP A 60 0.43 -10.13 -3.31
CA ASP A 60 0.65 -9.86 -4.73
C ASP A 60 1.94 -9.05 -4.97
N ALA A 61 3.02 -9.73 -5.38
CA ALA A 61 4.29 -9.08 -5.69
C ALA A 61 4.27 -8.27 -7.02
N SER A 62 3.18 -8.28 -7.78
CA SER A 62 3.03 -7.46 -8.99
C SER A 62 2.85 -5.96 -8.66
N VAL A 63 2.38 -5.63 -7.46
CA VAL A 63 2.20 -4.25 -6.98
C VAL A 63 3.16 -3.89 -5.84
N SER A 64 3.45 -2.60 -5.68
CA SER A 64 4.36 -2.10 -4.62
C SER A 64 3.96 -2.54 -3.22
N PHE A 65 2.65 -2.61 -2.93
CA PHE A 65 2.14 -3.04 -1.63
C PHE A 65 2.64 -4.43 -1.22
N GLY A 66 2.40 -5.46 -2.05
CA GLY A 66 2.84 -6.82 -1.74
C GLY A 66 4.36 -6.96 -1.71
N ARG A 67 5.08 -6.26 -2.60
CA ARG A 67 6.56 -6.22 -2.55
C ARG A 67 7.08 -5.64 -1.24
N GLY A 68 6.50 -4.53 -0.80
CA GLY A 68 6.89 -3.86 0.44
C GLY A 68 6.63 -4.74 1.66
N VAL A 69 5.45 -5.38 1.74
CA VAL A 69 5.14 -6.32 2.83
C VAL A 69 6.16 -7.48 2.85
N LEU A 70 6.45 -8.10 1.70
CA LEU A 70 7.44 -9.18 1.61
C LEU A 70 8.83 -8.75 2.06
N GLN A 71 9.27 -7.53 1.71
CA GLN A 71 10.54 -6.97 2.16
C GLN A 71 10.56 -6.77 3.68
N GLY A 72 9.47 -6.25 4.25
CA GLY A 72 9.34 -6.04 5.69
C GLY A 72 9.41 -7.35 6.48
N VAL A 73 8.70 -8.37 6.01
CA VAL A 73 8.76 -9.71 6.61
C VAL A 73 10.17 -10.29 6.51
N SER A 74 10.83 -10.11 5.35
CA SER A 74 12.20 -10.56 5.16
C SER A 74 13.18 -9.88 6.12
N ASP A 75 13.04 -8.56 6.36
CA ASP A 75 13.86 -7.84 7.34
C ASP A 75 13.66 -8.38 8.76
N TYR A 76 12.42 -8.67 9.13
CA TYR A 76 12.09 -9.23 10.43
C TYR A 76 12.76 -10.59 10.60
N VAL A 77 12.55 -11.52 9.66
CA VAL A 77 13.10 -12.88 9.74
C VAL A 77 14.63 -12.88 9.72
N ASN A 78 15.25 -12.09 8.84
CA ASN A 78 16.71 -11.99 8.76
C ASN A 78 17.36 -11.27 9.96
N GLY A 79 16.57 -10.51 10.74
CA GLY A 79 17.03 -9.76 11.89
C GLY A 79 17.56 -10.64 13.01
N GLN A 80 16.70 -11.48 13.63
CA GLN A 80 17.03 -12.41 14.72
C GLN A 80 16.01 -13.57 14.88
N HIS A 81 15.16 -13.85 13.88
CA HIS A 81 14.03 -14.78 14.03
C HIS A 81 14.20 -16.04 13.16
N SER A 82 14.02 -17.22 13.76
CA SER A 82 14.20 -18.51 13.08
C SER A 82 12.90 -19.03 12.48
N TRP A 83 12.26 -18.27 11.59
CA TRP A 83 11.08 -18.74 10.86
C TRP A 83 11.47 -19.48 9.58
N GLU A 84 10.72 -20.51 9.22
CA GLU A 84 10.79 -21.11 7.90
C GLU A 84 9.69 -20.49 7.03
N ILE A 85 10.07 -19.91 5.89
CA ILE A 85 9.12 -19.35 4.91
C ILE A 85 9.08 -20.29 3.71
N GLN A 86 7.95 -20.95 3.50
CA GLN A 86 7.82 -21.94 2.41
C GLN A 86 7.04 -21.38 1.21
N THR A 87 6.03 -20.54 1.44
CA THR A 87 5.18 -20.03 0.37
C THR A 87 5.24 -18.52 0.30
N VAL A 88 5.63 -18.01 -0.88
CA VAL A 88 5.44 -16.63 -1.32
C VAL A 88 4.62 -16.70 -2.60
N LEU A 89 3.31 -16.52 -2.51
CA LEU A 89 2.45 -16.58 -3.70
C LEU A 89 2.80 -15.42 -4.62
N ARG A 90 3.12 -15.70 -5.89
CA ARG A 90 3.46 -14.70 -6.90
C ARG A 90 2.44 -14.81 -8.03
N SER A 91 1.63 -13.76 -8.19
CA SER A 91 0.63 -13.52 -9.26
C SER A 91 -0.62 -14.43 -9.32
N HIS A 92 -1.76 -13.75 -9.41
CA HIS A 92 -3.14 -14.20 -9.70
C HIS A 92 -3.72 -15.39 -8.91
N PHE A 93 -4.53 -14.99 -7.92
CA PHE A 93 -5.31 -15.83 -7.01
C PHE A 93 -6.49 -16.52 -7.70
N ALA A 94 -6.26 -17.69 -8.29
CA ALA A 94 -7.36 -18.59 -8.66
C ALA A 94 -7.62 -19.68 -7.60
N SER A 95 -6.64 -20.03 -6.75
CA SER A 95 -6.86 -21.05 -5.71
C SER A 95 -5.78 -21.09 -4.63
N ALA A 96 -6.14 -21.60 -3.45
CA ALA A 96 -5.20 -22.02 -2.39
C ALA A 96 -4.50 -23.37 -2.71
N ARG A 97 -4.54 -23.85 -3.97
CA ARG A 97 -3.89 -25.11 -4.35
C ARG A 97 -2.38 -24.93 -4.16
N GLY A 98 -1.83 -25.56 -3.11
CA GLY A 98 -0.43 -25.42 -2.71
C GLY A 98 -0.22 -24.74 -1.35
N TRP A 99 -1.28 -24.22 -0.71
CA TRP A 99 -1.17 -23.72 0.67
C TRP A 99 -1.09 -24.89 1.65
N ALA A 100 0.12 -25.12 2.18
CA ALA A 100 0.37 -26.10 3.22
C ALA A 100 -0.11 -25.60 4.59
N ASP A 101 -0.51 -26.53 5.45
CA ASP A 101 -0.83 -26.21 6.84
C ASP A 101 0.39 -25.61 7.53
N CYS A 102 0.20 -24.50 8.23
CA CYS A 102 1.30 -23.70 8.77
C CYS A 102 0.98 -23.15 10.17
N ASP A 103 2.04 -22.81 10.90
CA ASP A 103 1.93 -22.22 12.23
C ASP A 103 1.41 -20.78 12.14
N GLY A 104 1.78 -20.04 11.08
CA GLY A 104 1.36 -18.67 10.87
C GLY A 104 1.17 -18.31 9.39
N ALA A 105 0.28 -17.37 9.13
CA ALA A 105 0.05 -16.81 7.81
C ALA A 105 0.06 -15.28 7.85
N ILE A 106 0.71 -14.67 6.86
CA ILE A 106 0.64 -13.23 6.59
C ILE A 106 -0.08 -13.04 5.26
N ILE A 107 -1.08 -12.17 5.26
CA ILE A 107 -1.97 -11.94 4.13
C ILE A 107 -1.89 -10.47 3.72
N ALA A 108 -1.55 -10.18 2.48
CA ALA A 108 -1.53 -8.83 1.92
C ALA A 108 -2.26 -8.80 0.57
N ASP A 109 -3.39 -8.10 0.54
CA ASP A 109 -4.25 -7.88 -0.62
C ASP A 109 -4.74 -9.17 -1.29
N VAL A 110 -5.33 -10.05 -0.46
CA VAL A 110 -6.00 -11.27 -0.95
C VAL A 110 -7.50 -11.12 -0.88
N GLY A 111 -8.20 -11.68 -1.87
CA GLY A 111 -9.65 -11.72 -1.86
C GLY A 111 -10.20 -12.57 -0.70
N TRP A 112 -11.39 -12.20 -0.22
CA TRP A 112 -12.07 -12.82 0.92
C TRP A 112 -12.08 -14.35 0.90
N SER A 113 -12.40 -14.96 -0.25
CA SER A 113 -12.49 -16.42 -0.38
C SER A 113 -11.15 -17.11 -0.11
N LEU A 114 -10.05 -16.54 -0.59
CA LEU A 114 -8.72 -17.07 -0.32
C LEU A 114 -8.30 -16.82 1.13
N GLY A 115 -8.61 -15.64 1.66
CA GLY A 115 -8.38 -15.30 3.06
C GLY A 115 -9.00 -16.30 4.02
N ALA A 116 -10.27 -16.66 3.79
CA ALA A 116 -10.97 -17.68 4.57
C ALA A 116 -10.33 -19.08 4.46
N MET A 117 -9.87 -19.47 3.26
CA MET A 117 -9.16 -20.74 3.07
C MET A 117 -7.81 -20.78 3.80
N ILE A 118 -7.04 -19.68 3.76
CA ILE A 118 -5.78 -19.56 4.48
C ILE A 118 -6.03 -19.66 5.99
N GLN A 119 -7.05 -18.98 6.50
CA GLN A 119 -7.41 -19.02 7.90
C GLN A 119 -7.78 -20.42 8.39
N ALA A 120 -8.45 -21.22 7.56
CA ALA A 120 -8.78 -22.60 7.91
C ALA A 120 -7.55 -23.54 8.00
N ARG A 121 -6.41 -23.14 7.43
CA ARG A 121 -5.17 -23.93 7.34
C ARG A 121 -3.99 -23.33 8.12
N SER A 122 -4.23 -22.30 8.91
CA SER A 122 -3.18 -21.55 9.60
C SER A 122 -3.60 -21.34 11.05
N LYS A 123 -2.70 -21.66 11.99
CA LYS A 123 -3.01 -21.50 13.42
C LYS A 123 -3.13 -20.03 13.82
N TYR A 124 -2.30 -19.17 13.25
CA TYR A 124 -2.35 -17.72 13.42
C TYR A 124 -2.39 -17.03 12.07
N VAL A 125 -3.17 -15.95 11.95
CA VAL A 125 -3.24 -15.15 10.73
C VAL A 125 -3.11 -13.68 11.08
N VAL A 126 -2.26 -12.99 10.32
CA VAL A 126 -2.14 -11.53 10.32
C VAL A 126 -2.54 -11.03 8.93
N SER A 127 -3.46 -10.08 8.87
CA SER A 127 -3.88 -9.40 7.64
C SER A 127 -3.26 -8.02 7.58
N CYS A 128 -2.72 -7.68 6.41
CA CYS A 128 -2.24 -6.36 6.09
C CYS A 128 -3.34 -5.45 5.51
N CYS A 129 -4.58 -5.96 5.43
CA CYS A 129 -5.75 -5.28 4.87
C CYS A 129 -6.89 -5.23 5.90
N ALA A 130 -7.62 -4.11 5.94
CA ALA A 130 -8.68 -3.86 6.93
C ALA A 130 -9.91 -4.78 6.77
N ASP A 131 -10.21 -5.23 5.55
CA ASP A 131 -11.49 -5.92 5.23
C ASP A 131 -11.41 -7.46 5.35
N HIS A 132 -10.60 -7.98 6.28
CA HIS A 132 -10.36 -9.43 6.44
C HIS A 132 -11.22 -10.05 7.57
N PRO A 133 -11.55 -11.36 7.54
CA PRO A 133 -12.38 -12.03 8.55
C PRO A 133 -12.02 -11.78 10.03
N SER A 134 -13.07 -11.83 10.87
CA SER A 134 -13.16 -11.34 12.25
C SER A 134 -12.33 -12.06 13.33
N GLN A 135 -11.36 -12.89 12.97
CA GLN A 135 -10.43 -13.54 13.93
C GLN A 135 -8.96 -13.38 13.51
N THR A 136 -8.67 -12.36 12.70
CA THR A 136 -7.34 -12.07 12.16
C THR A 136 -6.79 -10.85 12.88
N ALA A 137 -5.54 -10.90 13.33
CA ALA A 137 -4.86 -9.68 13.75
C ALA A 137 -4.62 -8.78 12.52
N VAL A 138 -4.81 -7.47 12.62
CA VAL A 138 -4.75 -6.57 11.46
C VAL A 138 -3.69 -5.48 11.65
N VAL A 139 -2.79 -5.39 10.67
CA VAL A 139 -1.79 -4.31 10.55
C VAL A 139 -2.02 -3.63 9.20
N CYS A 140 -2.77 -2.54 9.16
CA CYS A 140 -3.16 -1.92 7.90
C CYS A 140 -2.80 -0.44 7.83
N ILE A 141 -2.97 0.11 6.63
CA ILE A 141 -2.80 1.54 6.35
C ILE A 141 -3.97 2.30 6.97
N ASP A 142 -3.71 3.46 7.57
CA ASP A 142 -4.77 4.41 7.89
C ASP A 142 -5.16 5.21 6.64
N ASP A 143 -6.16 4.72 5.93
CA ASP A 143 -6.64 5.34 4.69
C ASP A 143 -7.23 6.75 4.91
N ASN A 144 -7.77 7.06 6.10
CA ASN A 144 -8.22 8.42 6.39
C ASN A 144 -7.02 9.36 6.54
N ALA A 145 -5.97 8.92 7.24
CA ALA A 145 -4.73 9.70 7.34
C ALA A 145 -4.06 9.92 5.98
N VAL A 146 -4.06 8.91 5.10
CA VAL A 146 -3.59 9.05 3.71
C VAL A 146 -4.36 10.16 2.98
N GLY A 147 -5.69 10.15 3.09
CA GLY A 147 -6.54 11.18 2.50
C GLY A 147 -6.23 12.57 3.03
N ALA A 148 -6.08 12.71 4.36
CA ALA A 148 -5.75 13.98 4.99
C ALA A 148 -4.39 14.51 4.52
N MET A 149 -3.35 13.68 4.48
CA MET A 149 -2.02 14.06 4.01
C MET A 149 -2.01 14.51 2.54
N ALA A 150 -2.78 13.83 1.68
CA ALA A 150 -2.93 14.24 0.29
C ALA A 150 -3.63 15.61 0.15
N ALA A 151 -4.63 15.90 0.98
CA ALA A 151 -5.29 17.21 1.03
C ALA A 151 -4.34 18.30 1.52
N GLU A 152 -3.63 18.06 2.63
CA GLU A 152 -2.65 18.97 3.22
C GLU A 152 -1.60 19.37 2.19
N HIS A 153 -1.03 18.40 1.48
CA HIS A 153 -0.04 18.66 0.43
C HIS A 153 -0.59 19.55 -0.70
N LEU A 154 -1.81 19.28 -1.19
CA LEU A 154 -2.42 20.08 -2.25
C LEU A 154 -2.82 21.48 -1.77
N LEU A 155 -3.21 21.63 -0.51
CA LEU A 155 -3.49 22.92 0.12
C LEU A 155 -2.21 23.75 0.27
N GLU A 156 -1.10 23.15 0.69
CA GLU A 156 0.22 23.81 0.78
C GLU A 156 0.72 24.30 -0.58
N CYS A 157 0.31 23.64 -1.68
CA CYS A 157 0.57 24.11 -3.04
C CYS A 157 -0.25 25.35 -3.45
N GLY A 158 -1.11 25.90 -2.57
CA GLY A 158 -1.90 27.09 -2.83
C GLY A 158 -3.06 26.89 -3.80
N LEU A 159 -3.54 25.65 -3.96
CA LEU A 159 -4.64 25.32 -4.87
C LEU A 159 -6.00 25.71 -4.27
N GLU A 160 -6.89 26.17 -5.15
CA GLU A 160 -8.24 26.58 -4.76
C GLU A 160 -9.29 25.50 -5.02
N PHE A 161 -9.07 24.67 -6.04
CA PHE A 161 -10.01 23.63 -6.45
C PHE A 161 -9.43 22.24 -6.23
N PHE A 162 -10.29 21.31 -5.82
CA PHE A 162 -9.88 19.95 -5.45
C PHE A 162 -10.80 18.93 -6.10
N ALA A 163 -10.25 17.76 -6.41
CA ALA A 163 -11.00 16.64 -6.92
C ALA A 163 -10.45 15.29 -6.42
N PHE A 164 -11.30 14.27 -6.47
CA PHE A 164 -10.93 12.90 -6.11
C PHE A 164 -11.24 11.95 -7.27
N TYR A 165 -10.28 11.08 -7.58
CA TYR A 165 -10.39 10.05 -8.62
C TYR A 165 -10.08 8.66 -8.06
N GLY A 166 -11.06 7.76 -8.06
CA GLY A 166 -10.91 6.43 -7.50
C GLY A 166 -11.93 5.41 -7.99
N GLN A 167 -11.89 4.21 -7.40
CA GLN A 167 -12.75 3.10 -7.75
C GLN A 167 -14.02 3.11 -6.88
N ARG A 168 -15.20 3.03 -7.52
CA ARG A 168 -16.48 2.95 -6.80
C ARG A 168 -16.62 1.63 -6.05
N GLY A 169 -17.24 1.69 -4.87
CA GLY A 169 -17.49 0.51 -4.03
C GLY A 169 -16.27 -0.01 -3.27
N SER A 170 -15.10 0.63 -3.41
CA SER A 170 -13.91 0.31 -2.61
C SER A 170 -13.97 1.05 -1.27
N SER A 171 -13.92 0.29 -0.18
CA SER A 171 -13.77 0.76 1.22
C SER A 171 -12.53 1.65 1.37
N THR A 172 -11.37 1.21 0.87
CA THR A 172 -10.12 1.98 0.82
C THR A 172 -10.32 3.34 0.14
N CYS A 173 -10.98 3.38 -1.02
CA CYS A 173 -11.26 4.64 -1.71
C CYS A 173 -12.22 5.53 -0.91
N ALA A 174 -13.24 4.95 -0.28
CA ALA A 174 -14.18 5.68 0.56
C ALA A 174 -13.51 6.30 1.79
N ASN A 175 -12.63 5.56 2.47
CA ASN A 175 -11.87 6.06 3.62
C ASN A 175 -10.85 7.15 3.21
N ARG A 176 -10.18 6.98 2.08
CA ARG A 176 -9.28 8.01 1.52
C ARG A 176 -10.03 9.29 1.14
N ASP A 177 -11.17 9.20 0.43
CA ASP A 177 -12.00 10.37 0.14
C ASP A 177 -12.54 11.01 1.42
N ALA A 178 -12.94 10.22 2.42
CA ALA A 178 -13.42 10.76 3.69
C ALA A 178 -12.35 11.59 4.41
N GLY A 179 -11.12 11.08 4.52
CA GLY A 179 -9.99 11.81 5.08
C GLY A 179 -9.63 13.06 4.29
N PHE A 180 -9.61 12.94 2.95
CA PHE A 180 -9.36 14.05 2.04
C PHE A 180 -10.40 15.17 2.19
N ALA A 181 -11.68 14.82 2.14
CA ALA A 181 -12.79 15.75 2.29
C ALA A 181 -12.80 16.42 3.68
N ALA A 182 -12.52 15.66 4.74
CA ALA A 182 -12.47 16.18 6.10
C ALA A 182 -11.37 17.25 6.25
N ALA A 183 -10.17 16.98 5.74
CA ALA A 183 -9.05 17.92 5.78
C ALA A 183 -9.33 19.20 4.96
N LEU A 184 -9.91 19.08 3.77
CA LEU A 184 -10.31 20.25 2.96
C LEU A 184 -11.38 21.09 3.65
N LYS A 185 -12.35 20.44 4.30
CA LYS A 185 -13.46 21.11 4.98
C LYS A 185 -12.99 22.00 6.14
N VAL A 186 -11.90 21.64 6.82
CA VAL A 186 -11.28 22.48 7.85
C VAL A 186 -10.87 23.85 7.29
N GLN A 187 -10.47 23.91 6.01
CA GLN A 187 -10.13 25.15 5.30
C GLN A 187 -11.32 25.79 4.57
N GLY A 188 -12.55 25.32 4.82
CA GLY A 188 -13.76 25.79 4.14
C GLY A 188 -13.82 25.41 2.65
N LYS A 189 -13.06 24.40 2.23
CA LYS A 189 -13.03 23.90 0.85
C LYS A 189 -13.71 22.54 0.74
N ASP A 190 -14.03 22.13 -0.49
CA ASP A 190 -14.60 20.81 -0.80
C ASP A 190 -14.00 20.29 -2.12
N ARG A 191 -14.26 19.02 -2.42
CA ARG A 191 -13.76 18.31 -3.61
C ARG A 191 -14.86 17.92 -4.58
N ILE A 192 -14.50 17.86 -5.85
CA ILE A 192 -15.32 17.33 -6.93
C ILE A 192 -15.01 15.84 -7.11
N LEU A 193 -16.03 14.99 -7.00
CA LEU A 193 -15.87 13.56 -7.28
C LEU A 193 -15.86 13.28 -8.78
N CYS A 194 -14.92 12.48 -9.25
CA CYS A 194 -14.92 12.03 -10.63
C CYS A 194 -16.12 11.11 -10.92
N PRO A 195 -16.92 11.39 -11.96
CA PRO A 195 -18.03 10.51 -12.34
C PRO A 195 -17.56 9.23 -13.04
N VAL A 196 -16.30 9.16 -13.46
CA VAL A 196 -15.68 7.98 -14.05
C VAL A 196 -15.05 7.16 -12.94
N SER A 197 -15.48 5.91 -12.78
CA SER A 197 -14.81 4.99 -11.85
C SER A 197 -13.48 4.58 -12.45
N PHE A 198 -12.43 4.58 -11.64
CA PHE A 198 -11.22 3.88 -12.00
C PHE A 198 -11.49 2.37 -12.06
N ASP A 199 -10.96 1.71 -13.09
CA ASP A 199 -10.95 0.26 -13.24
C ASP A 199 -9.66 -0.15 -13.97
N PRO A 200 -8.75 -0.90 -13.32
CA PRO A 200 -7.52 -1.38 -13.93
C PRO A 200 -7.73 -2.18 -15.22
N ALA A 201 -8.84 -2.92 -15.33
CA ALA A 201 -9.10 -3.84 -16.45
C ALA A 201 -9.42 -3.11 -17.76
N VAL A 202 -9.88 -1.86 -17.68
CA VAL A 202 -10.24 -1.03 -18.85
C VAL A 202 -9.26 0.11 -19.09
N ARG A 203 -8.07 0.07 -18.45
CA ARG A 203 -6.98 1.01 -18.73
C ARG A 203 -6.65 1.04 -20.21
N GLY A 204 -6.46 2.24 -20.75
CA GLY A 204 -6.16 2.45 -22.17
C GLY A 204 -7.37 2.28 -23.10
N ASN A 205 -8.53 1.89 -22.60
CA ASN A 205 -9.76 1.79 -23.39
C ASN A 205 -10.25 3.18 -23.82
N LEU A 206 -10.57 3.36 -25.11
CA LEU A 206 -10.92 4.66 -25.70
C LEU A 206 -12.13 5.33 -25.02
N PRO A 207 -13.28 4.66 -24.82
CA PRO A 207 -14.41 5.18 -24.05
C PRO A 207 -14.06 5.70 -22.64
N HIS A 208 -13.23 4.97 -21.90
CA HIS A 208 -12.76 5.37 -20.57
C HIS A 208 -12.00 6.69 -20.65
N TRP A 209 -11.03 6.76 -21.56
CA TRP A 209 -10.20 7.95 -21.73
C TRP A 209 -10.97 9.17 -22.22
N ARG A 210 -11.95 9.00 -23.13
CA ARG A 210 -12.79 10.11 -23.57
C ARG A 210 -13.56 10.73 -22.41
N SER A 211 -14.17 9.90 -21.57
CA SER A 211 -14.92 10.36 -20.39
C SER A 211 -14.00 11.05 -19.38
N LEU A 212 -12.82 10.48 -19.13
CA LEU A 212 -11.84 11.05 -18.19
C LEU A 212 -11.30 12.40 -18.68
N ILE A 213 -10.95 12.51 -19.96
CA ILE A 213 -10.51 13.77 -20.61
C ILE A 213 -11.61 14.83 -20.55
N GLN A 214 -12.87 14.47 -20.81
CA GLN A 214 -13.99 15.39 -20.74
C GLN A 214 -14.16 15.94 -19.31
N TRP A 215 -14.10 15.07 -18.31
CA TRP A 215 -14.15 15.47 -16.91
C TRP A 215 -12.98 16.40 -16.55
N LEU A 216 -11.74 16.03 -16.91
CA LEU A 216 -10.55 16.85 -16.65
C LEU A 216 -10.65 18.26 -17.26
N ARG A 217 -11.23 18.40 -18.45
CA ARG A 217 -11.47 19.70 -19.10
C ARG A 217 -12.57 20.53 -18.42
N SER A 218 -13.53 19.86 -17.79
CA SER A 218 -14.64 20.53 -17.11
C SER A 218 -14.28 21.10 -15.74
N LEU A 219 -13.21 20.60 -15.12
CA LEU A 219 -12.77 21.06 -13.79
C LEU A 219 -12.27 22.51 -13.85
N PRO A 220 -12.59 23.34 -12.84
CA PRO A 220 -11.96 24.65 -12.68
C PRO A 220 -10.44 24.48 -12.52
N LYS A 221 -9.65 25.48 -12.93
CA LYS A 221 -8.17 25.42 -12.96
C LYS A 221 -7.57 26.60 -12.19
N PRO A 222 -6.44 26.43 -11.49
CA PRO A 222 -5.73 25.16 -11.27
C PRO A 222 -6.44 24.25 -10.26
N VAL A 223 -6.38 22.93 -10.47
CA VAL A 223 -7.03 21.93 -9.59
C VAL A 223 -6.03 20.91 -9.08
N GLY A 224 -6.12 20.58 -7.79
CA GLY A 224 -5.42 19.45 -7.19
C GLY A 224 -6.29 18.20 -7.20
N ILE A 225 -5.77 17.09 -7.71
CA ILE A 225 -6.50 15.82 -7.78
C ILE A 225 -5.80 14.77 -6.94
N MET A 226 -6.51 14.25 -5.94
CA MET A 226 -6.10 13.02 -5.27
C MET A 226 -6.56 11.81 -6.10
N ALA A 227 -5.62 10.99 -6.53
CA ALA A 227 -5.89 9.69 -7.11
C ALA A 227 -5.88 8.63 -6.00
N ARG A 228 -6.67 7.55 -6.17
CA ARG A 228 -6.70 6.45 -5.19
C ARG A 228 -5.34 5.80 -4.97
N ASP A 229 -4.50 5.72 -6.01
CA ASP A 229 -3.18 5.09 -6.02
C ASP A 229 -2.34 5.64 -7.20
N ASP A 230 -1.05 5.27 -7.23
CA ASP A 230 -0.11 5.73 -8.28
C ASP A 230 -0.52 5.26 -9.67
N SER A 231 -1.10 4.07 -9.76
CA SER A 231 -1.73 3.64 -10.99
C SER A 231 -2.75 4.70 -11.42
N ALA A 232 -3.81 4.95 -10.67
CA ALA A 232 -4.84 5.93 -11.06
C ALA A 232 -4.26 7.32 -11.35
N ALA A 233 -3.20 7.74 -10.65
CA ALA A 233 -2.46 8.96 -10.95
C ALA A 233 -1.80 8.94 -12.35
N GLU A 234 -1.22 7.82 -12.76
CA GLU A 234 -0.68 7.60 -14.10
C GLU A 234 -1.76 7.69 -15.19
N ASP A 235 -2.97 7.17 -14.93
CA ASP A 235 -4.10 7.25 -15.87
C ASP A 235 -4.56 8.71 -16.07
N LEU A 236 -4.61 9.50 -14.98
CA LEU A 236 -4.84 10.94 -15.04
C LEU A 236 -3.71 11.66 -15.80
N ASN A 237 -2.45 11.30 -15.56
CA ASN A 237 -1.29 11.88 -16.21
C ASN A 237 -1.35 11.68 -17.73
N ALA A 238 -1.63 10.43 -18.15
CA ALA A 238 -1.76 10.07 -19.55
C ALA A 238 -2.97 10.75 -20.21
N ALA A 239 -4.10 10.87 -19.50
CA ALA A 239 -5.26 11.62 -19.97
C ALA A 239 -4.98 13.12 -20.13
N CYS A 240 -4.29 13.75 -19.17
CA CYS A 240 -3.87 15.15 -19.26
C CYS A 240 -2.95 15.39 -20.45
N ARG A 241 -1.97 14.51 -20.68
CA ARG A 241 -1.08 14.55 -21.84
C ARG A 241 -1.87 14.52 -23.16
N ARG A 242 -2.82 13.59 -23.31
CA ARG A 242 -3.67 13.52 -24.52
C ARG A 242 -4.62 14.72 -24.64
N ALA A 243 -5.02 15.32 -23.53
CA ALA A 243 -5.90 16.47 -23.50
C ALA A 243 -5.20 17.81 -23.78
N GLY A 244 -3.86 17.84 -23.70
CA GLY A 244 -3.06 19.08 -23.74
C GLY A 244 -3.14 19.89 -22.44
N ILE A 245 -3.40 19.24 -21.30
CA ILE A 245 -3.53 19.88 -19.99
C ILE A 245 -2.18 19.82 -19.27
N ALA A 246 -1.68 20.98 -18.83
CA ALA A 246 -0.37 21.09 -18.19
C ALA A 246 -0.38 20.57 -16.74
N ILE A 247 0.62 19.75 -16.40
CA ILE A 247 0.90 19.28 -15.04
C ILE A 247 2.23 19.91 -14.58
N PRO A 248 2.32 20.50 -13.38
CA PRO A 248 1.24 20.71 -12.40
C PRO A 248 0.41 21.99 -12.64
N ALA A 249 0.80 22.85 -13.58
CA ALA A 249 0.29 24.23 -13.70
C ALA A 249 -1.24 24.36 -13.84
N GLN A 250 -1.91 23.41 -14.48
CA GLN A 250 -3.37 23.38 -14.57
C GLN A 250 -3.97 22.26 -13.71
N VAL A 251 -3.30 21.11 -13.65
CA VAL A 251 -3.71 19.95 -12.86
C VAL A 251 -2.51 19.44 -12.07
N ALA A 252 -2.56 19.59 -10.75
CA ALA A 252 -1.67 18.90 -9.84
C ALA A 252 -2.27 17.54 -9.47
N ILE A 253 -1.45 16.50 -9.40
CA ILE A 253 -1.89 15.12 -9.14
C ILE A 253 -1.08 14.57 -7.97
N VAL A 254 -1.76 13.98 -6.99
CA VAL A 254 -1.14 13.18 -5.93
C VAL A 254 -1.66 11.75 -5.98
N GLY A 255 -0.75 10.80 -6.09
CA GLY A 255 -1.00 9.37 -6.00
C GLY A 255 -0.83 8.82 -4.58
N VAL A 256 -0.91 7.50 -4.46
CA VAL A 256 -0.71 6.79 -3.18
C VAL A 256 0.01 5.48 -3.45
N GLY A 257 1.06 5.23 -2.67
CA GLY A 257 1.78 3.96 -2.63
C GLY A 257 3.27 4.06 -2.93
N ASP A 258 3.74 5.23 -3.37
CA ASP A 258 5.13 5.51 -3.75
C ASP A 258 5.75 4.38 -4.60
N ASP A 259 5.01 3.88 -5.60
CA ASP A 259 5.53 2.88 -6.53
C ASP A 259 6.55 3.53 -7.46
N GLU A 260 7.83 3.39 -7.11
CA GLU A 260 8.97 3.91 -7.88
C GLU A 260 8.85 3.60 -9.38
N LEU A 261 8.34 2.41 -9.76
CA LEU A 261 8.20 2.04 -11.16
C LEU A 261 7.19 2.92 -11.90
N ILE A 262 6.11 3.33 -11.24
CA ILE A 262 5.07 4.18 -11.83
C ILE A 262 5.49 5.65 -11.74
N CYS A 263 5.92 6.10 -10.56
CA CYS A 263 6.28 7.49 -10.31
C CYS A 263 7.45 7.96 -11.18
N ASP A 264 8.47 7.12 -11.38
CA ASP A 264 9.68 7.48 -12.15
C ASP A 264 9.49 7.37 -13.67
N THR A 265 8.52 6.58 -14.14
CA THR A 265 8.25 6.39 -15.57
C THR A 265 7.09 7.22 -16.10
N ALA A 266 6.33 7.85 -15.21
CA ALA A 266 5.25 8.76 -15.57
C ALA A 266 5.77 9.94 -16.42
N TRP A 267 4.93 10.40 -17.35
CA TRP A 267 5.30 11.48 -18.27
C TRP A 267 5.67 12.80 -17.57
N SER A 268 4.96 13.10 -16.49
CA SER A 268 5.31 14.14 -15.53
C SER A 268 5.50 13.47 -14.18
N ALA A 269 6.56 13.85 -13.45
CA ALA A 269 6.84 13.30 -12.12
C ALA A 269 5.60 13.40 -11.21
N LEU A 270 5.28 12.31 -10.53
CA LEU A 270 4.10 12.20 -9.67
C LEU A 270 4.51 12.40 -8.20
N SER A 271 3.78 13.25 -7.48
CA SER A 271 3.79 13.21 -6.02
C SER A 271 2.99 12.00 -5.55
N SER A 272 3.47 11.28 -4.54
CA SER A 272 2.77 10.13 -3.97
C SER A 272 2.90 10.08 -2.45
N VAL A 273 1.85 9.62 -1.77
CA VAL A 273 1.88 9.36 -0.33
C VAL A 273 2.56 8.01 -0.07
N ASP A 274 3.65 8.00 0.70
CA ASP A 274 4.31 6.77 1.17
C ASP A 274 3.52 6.16 2.34
N CYS A 275 2.94 4.99 2.07
CA CYS A 275 2.16 4.22 3.04
C CYS A 275 3.01 3.31 3.93
N GLY A 276 4.33 3.27 3.77
CA GLY A 276 5.24 2.51 4.62
C GLY A 276 5.04 0.99 4.52
N TYR A 277 4.82 0.45 3.32
CA TYR A 277 4.52 -0.97 3.10
C TYR A 277 5.54 -1.93 3.74
N ARG A 278 6.82 -1.54 3.73
CA ARG A 278 7.90 -2.29 4.40
C ARG A 278 7.78 -2.28 5.92
N ARG A 279 7.27 -1.20 6.51
CA ARG A 279 6.96 -1.13 7.96
C ARG A 279 5.79 -2.03 8.30
N ILE A 280 4.76 -2.08 7.46
CA ILE A 280 3.61 -3.00 7.62
C ILE A 280 4.09 -4.44 7.67
N GLY A 281 4.92 -4.87 6.71
CA GLY A 281 5.40 -6.25 6.69
C GLY A 281 6.32 -6.63 7.86
N ARG A 282 6.99 -5.66 8.49
CA ARG A 282 7.91 -5.89 9.61
C ARG A 282 7.17 -5.99 10.96
N ALA A 283 6.07 -5.26 11.10
CA ALA A 283 5.30 -5.17 12.34
C ALA A 283 4.52 -6.47 12.60
#